data_AF-E6MRD4-F1
#
_entry.id   AF-E6MRD4-F1
#
_cell.length_a   1.000
_cell.length_b   1.000
_cell.length_c   1.000
_cell.angle_alpha   90.00
_cell.angle_beta   90.00
_cell.angle_gamma   90.00
#
_symmetry.space_group_name_H-M   'P 1'
#
loop_
_entity.id
_entity.type
_entity.pdbx_description
1 polymer ?
#
loop_
_entity_poly.entity_id
_entity_poly.type
_entity_poly.pdbx_seq_one_letter_code
_entity_poly.pdbx_strand_id
1 'polypeptide(L)'
;MGILIEDIKKLRAMTGAGLADVKKALTEAAGDFDKAKELLRERGLAIAAKRSDRETSNGCVLVKSVPGFAAMVAVKCETDFVAAGKDFIELTQEILDAAVAAKCKTLDEVKALKLANGDDAATAVQHRSGITGEKMEIDGYNFLEGDNISVYDHMGRHTLATMVQLNANNEEAGHKVAMQVAAMKPVALDEASVPQSVKDEEFKVAVEKTKEEMVEKAVNAALKKAGINPAHVDSEDHIESNTKKGWLTQEDADKAREIKKTVGEEKAASLNEQMIQNIAKGRLNKFFKDNCLVDQEFQFSEDDKISVGEWLKQQGDLKIVAYKRFTLAAE
;
A
#
# COMPACT_ATOMS: atom_id res chain seq x y z
N MET A 1 -12.26 38.94 -35.20
CA MET A 1 -11.69 39.76 -34.11
C MET A 1 -10.56 38.94 -33.49
N GLY A 2 -9.37 39.50 -33.27
CA GLY A 2 -8.24 38.73 -32.74
C GLY A 2 -8.45 38.38 -31.27
N ILE A 3 -8.19 37.13 -30.88
CA ILE A 3 -8.23 36.71 -29.47
C ILE A 3 -7.09 37.41 -28.72
N LEU A 4 -7.40 38.13 -27.64
CA LEU A 4 -6.40 38.85 -26.85
C LEU A 4 -5.64 37.88 -25.94
N ILE A 5 -4.37 38.18 -25.69
CA ILE A 5 -3.54 37.40 -24.75
C ILE A 5 -4.14 37.39 -23.34
N GLU A 6 -4.76 38.50 -22.92
CA GLU A 6 -5.42 38.59 -21.62
C GLU A 6 -6.65 37.69 -21.52
N ASP A 7 -7.41 37.51 -22.61
CA ASP A 7 -8.54 36.58 -22.63
C ASP A 7 -8.06 35.13 -22.50
N ILE A 8 -6.95 34.79 -23.17
CA ILE A 8 -6.31 33.47 -23.05
C ILE A 8 -5.83 33.24 -21.62
N LYS A 9 -5.14 34.21 -21.00
CA LYS A 9 -4.68 34.10 -19.62
C LYS A 9 -5.84 33.93 -18.65
N LYS A 10 -6.92 34.71 -18.84
CA LYS A 10 -8.11 34.66 -17.99
C LYS A 10 -8.81 33.30 -18.10
N LEU A 11 -9.09 32.81 -19.31
CA LEU A 11 -9.75 31.51 -19.47
C LEU A 11 -8.86 30.35 -18.99
N ARG A 12 -7.54 30.45 -19.19
CA ARG A 12 -6.58 29.48 -18.63
C ARG A 12 -6.59 29.48 -17.11
N ALA A 13 -6.62 30.64 -16.46
CA ALA A 13 -6.68 30.73 -15.00
C ALA A 13 -7.99 30.15 -14.45
N MET A 14 -9.10 30.28 -15.18
CA MET A 14 -10.40 29.73 -14.77
C MET A 14 -10.51 28.22 -14.97
N THR A 15 -9.88 27.67 -16.01
CA THR A 15 -10.08 26.26 -16.40
C THR A 15 -8.88 25.37 -16.09
N GLY A 16 -7.70 25.93 -15.87
CA GLY A 16 -6.44 25.19 -15.74
C GLY A 16 -5.92 24.57 -17.03
N ALA A 17 -6.66 24.66 -18.15
CA ALA A 17 -6.34 23.98 -19.39
C ALA A 17 -5.06 24.52 -20.07
N GLY A 18 -4.46 23.69 -20.93
CA GLY A 18 -3.25 24.02 -21.68
C GLY A 18 -3.40 25.30 -22.54
N LEU A 19 -2.34 26.10 -22.64
CA LEU A 19 -2.37 27.39 -23.33
C LEU A 19 -2.84 27.28 -24.79
N ALA A 20 -2.40 26.24 -25.48
CA ALA A 20 -2.78 25.97 -26.87
C ALA A 20 -4.28 25.62 -26.99
N ASP A 21 -4.80 24.79 -26.09
CA ASP A 21 -6.21 24.38 -26.08
C ASP A 21 -7.12 25.56 -25.76
N VAL A 22 -6.75 26.39 -24.79
CA VAL A 22 -7.47 27.63 -24.44
C VAL A 22 -7.51 28.59 -25.62
N LYS A 23 -6.36 28.84 -26.27
CA LYS A 23 -6.29 29.69 -27.46
C LYS A 23 -7.17 29.16 -28.59
N LYS A 24 -7.12 27.85 -28.84
CA LYS A 24 -7.91 27.18 -29.88
C LYS A 24 -9.40 27.26 -29.56
N ALA A 25 -9.81 26.98 -28.33
CA ALA A 25 -11.19 27.05 -27.88
C ALA A 25 -11.77 28.47 -28.01
N LEU A 26 -11.03 29.50 -27.57
CA LEU A 26 -11.44 30.90 -27.75
C LEU A 26 -11.55 31.29 -29.22
N THR A 27 -10.64 30.81 -30.07
CA THR A 27 -10.69 31.09 -31.52
C THR A 27 -11.93 30.48 -32.16
N GLU A 28 -12.25 29.22 -31.87
CA GLU A 28 -13.45 28.52 -32.38
C GLU A 28 -14.76 29.06 -31.80
N ALA A 29 -14.70 29.55 -30.56
CA ALA A 29 -15.81 30.24 -29.92
C ALA A 29 -15.95 31.71 -30.34
N ALA A 30 -15.09 32.21 -31.25
CA ALA A 30 -15.06 33.60 -31.68
C ALA A 30 -14.96 34.61 -30.50
N GLY A 31 -14.26 34.22 -29.43
CA GLY A 31 -14.10 35.01 -28.20
C GLY A 31 -15.18 34.80 -27.13
N ASP A 32 -16.20 33.99 -27.39
CA ASP A 32 -17.23 33.65 -26.40
C ASP A 32 -16.65 32.73 -25.32
N PHE A 33 -16.63 33.20 -24.08
CA PHE A 33 -16.04 32.47 -22.95
C PHE A 33 -16.83 31.23 -22.56
N ASP A 34 -18.16 31.27 -22.59
CA ASP A 34 -18.97 30.15 -22.13
C ASP A 34 -18.97 29.05 -23.17
N LYS A 35 -19.04 29.42 -24.45
CA LYS A 35 -18.83 28.46 -25.54
C LYS A 35 -17.41 27.88 -25.53
N ALA A 36 -16.39 28.69 -25.22
CA ALA A 36 -15.01 28.20 -25.12
C ALA A 36 -14.84 27.22 -23.95
N LYS A 37 -15.50 27.43 -22.80
CA LYS A 37 -15.49 26.48 -21.68
C LYS A 37 -16.12 25.14 -22.07
N GLU A 38 -17.27 25.15 -22.76
CA GLU A 38 -17.88 23.90 -23.24
C GLU A 38 -16.97 23.15 -24.21
N LEU A 39 -16.34 23.87 -25.16
CA LEU A 39 -15.36 23.25 -26.07
C LEU A 39 -14.16 22.65 -25.33
N LEU A 40 -13.66 23.31 -24.29
CA LEU A 40 -12.58 22.78 -23.46
C LEU A 40 -13.03 21.52 -22.69
N ARG A 41 -14.25 21.53 -22.18
CA ARG A 41 -14.84 20.38 -21.47
C ARG A 41 -14.97 19.17 -22.39
N GLU A 42 -15.58 19.33 -23.56
CA GLU A 42 -15.72 18.26 -24.55
C GLU A 42 -14.37 17.66 -24.98
N ARG A 43 -13.37 18.52 -25.22
CA ARG A 43 -12.01 18.07 -25.56
C ARG A 43 -11.32 17.38 -24.40
N GLY A 44 -11.47 17.90 -23.19
CA GLY A 44 -10.94 17.31 -21.97
C GLY A 44 -11.45 15.88 -21.79
N LEU A 45 -12.76 15.65 -21.99
CA LEU A 45 -13.35 14.32 -21.96
C LEU A 45 -12.74 13.38 -23.02
N ALA A 46 -12.51 13.88 -24.24
CA ALA A 46 -11.86 13.09 -25.28
C ALA A 46 -10.39 12.77 -24.96
N ILE A 47 -9.68 13.66 -24.26
CA ILE A 47 -8.30 13.42 -23.78
C ILE A 47 -8.29 12.36 -22.68
N ALA A 48 -9.18 12.49 -21.70
CA ALA A 48 -9.32 11.52 -20.61
C ALA A 48 -9.66 10.13 -21.13
N ALA A 49 -10.62 10.03 -22.07
CA ALA A 49 -11.03 8.76 -22.68
C ALA A 49 -9.85 8.05 -23.36
N LYS A 50 -9.01 8.78 -24.11
CA LYS A 50 -7.81 8.24 -24.77
C LYS A 50 -6.71 7.77 -23.82
N ARG A 51 -6.82 8.10 -22.54
CA ARG A 51 -5.83 7.76 -21.50
C ARG A 51 -6.37 6.79 -20.45
N SER A 52 -7.60 6.32 -20.60
CA SER A 52 -8.26 5.41 -19.64
C SER A 52 -7.48 4.11 -19.40
N ASP A 53 -6.75 3.62 -20.41
CA ASP A 53 -5.92 2.40 -20.32
C ASP A 53 -4.54 2.60 -19.68
N ARG A 54 -4.18 3.83 -19.29
CA ARG A 54 -2.89 4.10 -18.64
C ARG A 54 -2.88 3.58 -17.20
N GLU A 55 -1.69 3.40 -16.64
CA GLU A 55 -1.51 3.06 -15.24
C GLU A 55 -1.39 4.32 -14.38
N THR A 56 -1.94 4.27 -13.17
CA THR A 56 -1.83 5.33 -12.17
C THR A 56 -1.09 4.78 -10.95
N SER A 57 0.10 5.33 -10.68
CA SER A 57 0.98 4.89 -9.58
C SER A 57 1.22 5.98 -8.54
N ASN A 58 0.67 7.16 -8.75
CA ASN A 58 0.73 8.31 -7.85
C ASN A 58 -0.69 8.76 -7.47
N GLY A 59 -0.83 9.72 -6.57
CA GLY A 59 -2.13 10.25 -6.19
C GLY A 59 -2.14 10.94 -4.83
N CYS A 60 -3.34 11.09 -4.29
CA CYS A 60 -3.61 11.68 -2.99
C CYS A 60 -4.62 10.80 -2.25
N VAL A 61 -4.29 10.39 -1.03
CA VAL A 61 -5.22 9.78 -0.08
C VAL A 61 -5.41 10.72 1.09
N LEU A 62 -6.67 11.01 1.40
CA LEU A 62 -7.06 11.85 2.53
C LEU A 62 -8.00 11.08 3.44
N VAL A 63 -8.00 11.44 4.73
CA VAL A 63 -8.83 10.82 5.76
C VAL A 63 -9.44 11.87 6.67
N LYS A 64 -10.69 11.66 7.07
CA LYS A 64 -11.44 12.60 7.93
C LYS A 64 -12.33 11.83 8.89
N SER A 65 -12.38 12.31 10.13
CA SER A 65 -13.30 11.85 11.17
C SER A 65 -14.27 12.97 11.55
N VAL A 66 -15.52 12.61 11.77
CA VAL A 66 -16.59 13.43 12.33
C VAL A 66 -17.34 12.60 13.39
N PRO A 67 -18.19 13.19 14.24
CA PRO A 67 -18.98 12.42 15.18
C PRO A 67 -19.76 11.29 14.50
N GLY A 68 -19.57 10.07 15.00
CA GLY A 68 -20.20 8.84 14.51
C GLY A 68 -19.68 8.29 13.19
N PHE A 69 -18.71 8.91 12.50
CA PHE A 69 -18.30 8.48 11.18
C PHE A 69 -16.88 8.94 10.80
N ALA A 70 -16.08 8.05 10.21
CA ALA A 70 -14.82 8.42 9.57
C ALA A 70 -14.69 7.75 8.21
N ALA A 71 -14.05 8.43 7.26
CA ALA A 71 -13.73 7.86 5.97
C ALA A 71 -12.38 8.33 5.44
N MET A 72 -11.85 7.54 4.51
CA MET A 72 -10.72 7.91 3.66
C MET A 72 -11.08 7.69 2.20
N VAL A 73 -10.55 8.54 1.32
CA VAL A 73 -10.68 8.41 -0.14
C VAL A 73 -9.32 8.60 -0.78
N ALA A 74 -9.06 7.82 -1.83
CA ALA A 74 -7.86 7.91 -2.64
C ALA A 74 -8.22 8.24 -4.09
N VAL A 75 -7.61 9.30 -4.62
CA VAL A 75 -7.65 9.65 -6.04
C VAL A 75 -6.25 9.47 -6.60
N LYS A 76 -6.12 8.66 -7.65
CA LYS A 76 -4.84 8.36 -8.30
C LYS A 76 -4.63 9.19 -9.56
N CYS A 77 -3.37 9.40 -9.91
CA CYS A 77 -2.90 10.04 -11.15
C CYS A 77 -1.61 9.38 -11.66
N GLU A 78 -1.12 9.82 -12.83
CA GLU A 78 0.10 9.25 -13.43
C GLU A 78 1.36 9.71 -12.67
N THR A 79 1.46 11.00 -12.33
CA THR A 79 2.70 11.59 -11.78
C THR A 79 2.57 12.18 -10.38
N ASP A 80 3.69 12.29 -9.69
CA ASP A 80 3.84 12.98 -8.39
C ASP A 80 3.63 14.49 -8.49
N PHE A 81 3.98 15.11 -9.62
CA PHE A 81 3.75 16.55 -9.87
C PHE A 81 2.28 16.92 -9.82
N VAL A 82 1.41 16.09 -10.41
CA VAL A 82 -0.05 16.31 -10.35
C VAL A 82 -0.58 15.97 -8.96
N ALA A 83 -0.12 14.88 -8.35
CA ALA A 83 -0.53 14.45 -7.00
C ALA A 83 -0.28 15.53 -5.93
N ALA A 84 0.88 16.19 -5.98
CA ALA A 84 1.26 17.25 -5.06
C ALA A 84 0.61 18.62 -5.38
N GLY A 85 -0.14 18.71 -6.48
CA GLY A 85 -0.79 19.93 -6.91
C GLY A 85 -1.96 20.31 -6.00
N LYS A 86 -2.01 21.59 -5.60
CA LYS A 86 -3.05 22.12 -4.70
C LYS A 86 -4.46 21.75 -5.14
N ASP A 87 -4.83 22.00 -6.40
CA ASP A 87 -6.19 21.73 -6.85
C ASP A 87 -6.53 20.22 -6.88
N PHE A 88 -5.54 19.33 -7.02
CA PHE A 88 -5.77 17.88 -6.99
C PHE A 88 -6.08 17.41 -5.56
N ILE A 89 -5.34 17.95 -4.59
CA ILE A 89 -5.61 17.76 -3.16
C ILE A 89 -6.98 18.36 -2.79
N GLU A 90 -7.31 19.57 -3.29
CA GLU A 90 -8.62 20.20 -3.04
C GLU A 90 -9.78 19.39 -3.62
N LEU A 91 -9.64 18.87 -4.86
CA LEU A 91 -10.64 17.97 -5.44
C LEU A 91 -10.82 16.70 -4.58
N THR A 92 -9.72 16.11 -4.12
CA THR A 92 -9.75 14.92 -3.26
C THR A 92 -10.43 15.22 -1.93
N GLN A 93 -10.18 16.40 -1.35
CA GLN A 93 -10.80 16.88 -0.12
C GLN A 93 -12.29 17.14 -0.29
N GLU A 94 -12.72 17.75 -1.41
CA GLU A 94 -14.13 17.97 -1.72
C GLU A 94 -14.90 16.65 -1.82
N ILE A 95 -14.33 15.66 -2.50
CA ILE A 95 -14.89 14.31 -2.59
C ILE A 95 -15.00 13.66 -1.21
N LEU A 96 -13.95 13.76 -0.38
CA LEU A 96 -13.95 13.23 0.98
C LEU A 96 -15.02 13.89 1.86
N ASP A 97 -15.13 15.21 1.79
CA ASP A 97 -16.09 15.99 2.57
C ASP A 97 -17.52 15.63 2.19
N ALA A 98 -17.81 15.51 0.90
CA ALA A 98 -19.10 15.05 0.41
C ALA A 98 -19.40 13.61 0.88
N ALA A 99 -18.42 12.71 0.81
CA ALA A 99 -18.57 11.31 1.21
C ALA A 99 -18.84 11.15 2.71
N VAL A 100 -18.15 11.92 3.54
CA VAL A 100 -18.37 11.94 4.99
C VAL A 100 -19.74 12.55 5.33
N ALA A 101 -20.12 13.65 4.68
CA ALA A 101 -21.42 14.28 4.90
C ALA A 101 -22.59 13.36 4.52
N ALA A 102 -22.43 12.61 3.43
CA ALA A 102 -23.41 11.62 2.97
C ALA A 102 -23.32 10.27 3.70
N LYS A 103 -22.27 10.05 4.52
CA LYS A 103 -21.96 8.77 5.17
C LYS A 103 -21.94 7.59 4.19
N CYS A 104 -21.29 7.79 3.05
CA CYS A 104 -21.20 6.77 2.00
C CYS A 104 -20.57 5.48 2.54
N LYS A 105 -21.04 4.33 2.04
CA LYS A 105 -20.55 3.01 2.45
C LYS A 105 -19.86 2.26 1.33
N THR A 106 -19.92 2.78 0.11
CA THR A 106 -19.32 2.15 -1.07
C THR A 106 -18.60 3.16 -1.94
N LEU A 107 -17.62 2.67 -2.70
CA LEU A 107 -16.90 3.49 -3.67
C LEU A 107 -17.83 3.98 -4.80
N ASP A 108 -18.85 3.20 -5.16
CA ASP A 108 -19.82 3.58 -6.20
C ASP A 108 -20.72 4.72 -5.75
N GLU A 109 -21.16 4.72 -4.47
CA GLU A 109 -21.84 5.88 -3.88
C GLU A 109 -20.96 7.13 -3.97
N VAL A 110 -19.68 7.02 -3.60
CA VAL A 110 -18.73 8.13 -3.65
C VAL A 110 -18.59 8.66 -5.08
N LYS A 111 -18.41 7.78 -6.07
CA LYS A 111 -18.30 8.15 -7.49
C LYS A 111 -19.53 8.90 -8.00
N ALA A 112 -20.71 8.58 -7.48
CA ALA A 112 -21.99 9.18 -7.87
C ALA A 112 -22.36 10.46 -7.08
N LEU A 113 -21.60 10.83 -6.04
CA LEU A 113 -21.90 12.00 -5.20
C LEU A 113 -21.81 13.30 -5.99
N LYS A 114 -22.83 14.15 -5.84
CA LYS A 114 -22.80 15.51 -6.38
C LYS A 114 -21.90 16.42 -5.55
N LEU A 115 -20.96 17.05 -6.24
CA LEU A 115 -20.04 18.05 -5.69
C LEU A 115 -20.63 19.45 -5.82
N ALA A 116 -19.96 20.47 -5.26
CA ALA A 116 -20.49 21.83 -5.21
C ALA A 116 -20.68 22.46 -6.61
N ASN A 117 -19.92 21.98 -7.60
CA ASN A 117 -20.03 22.39 -9.00
C ASN A 117 -21.22 21.77 -9.75
N GLY A 118 -21.95 20.82 -9.14
CA GLY A 118 -23.09 20.11 -9.74
C GLY A 118 -22.73 18.84 -10.51
N ASP A 119 -21.44 18.60 -10.77
CA ASP A 119 -20.97 17.33 -11.32
C ASP A 119 -21.02 16.24 -10.26
N ASP A 120 -21.08 14.98 -10.67
CA ASP A 120 -20.72 13.90 -9.76
C ASP A 120 -19.19 13.78 -9.62
N ALA A 121 -18.73 13.17 -8.54
CA ALA A 121 -17.31 13.03 -8.21
C ALA A 121 -16.51 12.37 -9.35
N ALA A 122 -17.07 11.33 -9.98
CA ALA A 122 -16.42 10.67 -11.12
C ALA A 122 -16.25 11.63 -12.30
N THR A 123 -17.28 12.39 -12.64
CA THR A 123 -17.23 13.41 -13.71
C THR A 123 -16.23 14.52 -13.38
N ALA A 124 -16.17 14.98 -12.13
CA ALA A 124 -15.20 16.00 -11.71
C ALA A 124 -13.74 15.51 -11.86
N VAL A 125 -13.46 14.26 -11.50
CA VAL A 125 -12.15 13.63 -11.72
C VAL A 125 -11.83 13.50 -13.21
N GLN A 126 -12.80 13.11 -14.05
CA GLN A 126 -12.61 13.06 -15.51
C GLN A 126 -12.34 14.43 -16.12
N HIS A 127 -13.02 15.49 -15.66
CA HIS A 127 -12.75 16.85 -16.09
C HIS A 127 -11.32 17.26 -15.74
N ARG A 128 -10.86 16.95 -14.51
CA ARG A 128 -9.48 17.23 -14.08
C ARG A 128 -8.44 16.44 -14.88
N SER A 129 -8.73 15.19 -15.19
CA SER A 129 -7.93 14.35 -16.09
C SER A 129 -7.77 15.00 -17.47
N GLY A 130 -8.86 15.53 -18.04
CA GLY A 130 -8.82 16.25 -19.31
C GLY A 130 -8.00 17.54 -19.29
N ILE A 131 -8.02 18.27 -18.17
CA ILE A 131 -7.28 19.53 -17.98
C ILE A 131 -5.77 19.28 -17.89
N THR A 132 -5.37 18.33 -17.06
CA THR A 132 -3.96 17.97 -16.84
C THR A 132 -3.38 17.16 -18.00
N GLY A 133 -4.27 16.45 -18.70
CA GLY A 133 -3.86 15.43 -19.65
C GLY A 133 -3.20 14.24 -18.96
N GLU A 134 -3.51 13.91 -17.71
CA GLU A 134 -3.12 12.65 -17.06
C GLU A 134 -4.36 11.81 -16.78
N LYS A 135 -4.23 10.47 -16.83
CA LYS A 135 -5.27 9.60 -16.27
C LYS A 135 -5.43 9.91 -14.79
N MET A 136 -6.69 10.00 -14.36
CA MET A 136 -7.05 10.10 -12.95
C MET A 136 -8.24 9.20 -12.65
N GLU A 137 -8.30 8.65 -11.45
CA GLU A 137 -9.43 7.83 -11.01
C GLU A 137 -9.59 7.84 -9.49
N ILE A 138 -10.84 7.68 -9.03
CA ILE A 138 -11.12 7.41 -7.63
C ILE A 138 -10.89 5.91 -7.41
N ASP A 139 -9.81 5.58 -6.71
CA ASP A 139 -9.25 4.23 -6.60
C ASP A 139 -9.76 3.51 -5.34
N GLY A 140 -9.72 4.19 -4.20
CA GLY A 140 -9.99 3.58 -2.90
C GLY A 140 -10.96 4.38 -2.04
N TYR A 141 -11.82 3.68 -1.32
CA TYR A 141 -12.66 4.25 -0.28
C TYR A 141 -12.80 3.27 0.88
N ASN A 142 -12.61 3.76 2.11
CA ASN A 142 -12.89 2.99 3.32
C ASN A 142 -13.60 3.89 4.33
N PHE A 143 -14.46 3.30 5.15
CA PHE A 143 -15.14 4.00 6.24
C PHE A 143 -15.15 3.16 7.52
N LEU A 144 -15.39 3.83 8.65
CA LEU A 144 -15.72 3.26 9.96
C LEU A 144 -16.86 4.07 10.58
N GLU A 145 -17.72 3.42 11.35
CA GLU A 145 -18.86 4.04 12.05
C GLU A 145 -18.64 3.98 13.57
N GLY A 146 -18.86 5.09 14.27
CA GLY A 146 -18.67 5.22 15.72
C GLY A 146 -18.00 6.53 16.13
N ASP A 147 -18.05 6.84 17.43
CA ASP A 147 -17.49 8.08 17.99
C ASP A 147 -16.02 7.93 18.44
N ASN A 148 -15.55 6.68 18.55
CA ASN A 148 -14.25 6.27 19.09
C ASN A 148 -13.23 5.95 18.00
N ILE A 149 -13.17 6.81 16.99
CA ILE A 149 -12.31 6.64 15.81
C ILE A 149 -11.21 7.70 15.79
N SER A 150 -9.96 7.25 15.73
CA SER A 150 -8.79 8.07 15.46
C SER A 150 -8.30 7.87 14.04
N VAL A 151 -7.85 8.94 13.40
CA VAL A 151 -7.35 8.93 12.02
C VAL A 151 -5.94 9.48 11.96
N TYR A 152 -5.18 9.04 10.97
CA TYR A 152 -3.81 9.51 10.76
C TYR A 152 -3.50 9.57 9.26
N ASP A 153 -3.21 10.78 8.78
CA ASP A 153 -2.56 11.02 7.49
C ASP A 153 -1.06 11.08 7.71
N HIS A 154 -0.32 10.13 7.15
CA HIS A 154 1.07 9.90 7.48
C HIS A 154 1.93 11.13 7.17
N MET A 155 2.30 11.87 8.22
CA MET A 155 3.08 13.11 8.15
C MET A 155 2.48 14.19 7.22
N GLY A 156 1.17 14.12 6.94
CA GLY A 156 0.50 15.03 5.99
C GLY A 156 1.05 14.94 4.56
N ARG A 157 1.60 13.78 4.17
CA ARG A 157 2.15 13.55 2.82
C ARG A 157 1.09 13.05 1.84
N HIS A 158 -0.10 12.70 2.31
CA HIS A 158 -1.23 12.26 1.49
C HIS A 158 -0.95 11.02 0.64
N THR A 159 -0.02 10.15 1.05
CA THR A 159 0.29 8.89 0.37
C THR A 159 -0.11 7.65 1.15
N LEU A 160 -0.40 7.82 2.45
CA LEU A 160 -0.80 6.76 3.37
C LEU A 160 -1.72 7.34 4.43
N ALA A 161 -2.90 6.74 4.60
CA ALA A 161 -3.83 7.09 5.65
C ALA A 161 -4.30 5.86 6.42
N THR A 162 -4.59 6.04 7.71
CA THR A 162 -5.13 5.01 8.59
C THR A 162 -6.30 5.53 9.42
N MET A 163 -7.17 4.60 9.80
CA MET A 163 -8.25 4.80 10.76
C MET A 163 -8.25 3.65 11.76
N VAL A 164 -8.46 3.94 13.03
CA VAL A 164 -8.56 2.94 14.11
C VAL A 164 -9.77 3.27 14.96
N GLN A 165 -10.63 2.28 15.15
CA GLN A 165 -11.73 2.32 16.09
C GLN A 165 -11.38 1.51 17.34
N LEU A 166 -11.47 2.15 18.51
CA LEU A 166 -11.32 1.46 19.79
C LEU A 166 -12.69 1.04 20.36
N ASN A 167 -12.74 0.36 21.49
CA ASN A 167 -13.97 0.04 22.22
C ASN A 167 -14.48 1.19 23.09
N ALA A 168 -13.68 2.22 23.31
CA ALA A 168 -14.01 3.44 24.04
C ALA A 168 -13.21 4.63 23.50
N ASN A 169 -13.66 5.86 23.80
CA ASN A 169 -12.96 7.07 23.39
C ASN A 169 -11.63 7.21 24.15
N ASN A 170 -10.52 7.18 23.42
CA ASN A 170 -9.20 7.56 23.92
C ASN A 170 -8.37 8.07 22.73
N GLU A 171 -8.26 9.40 22.61
CA GLU A 171 -7.63 10.05 21.45
C GLU A 171 -6.14 9.75 21.36
N GLU A 172 -5.42 9.79 22.48
CA GLU A 172 -3.98 9.52 22.51
C GLU A 172 -3.69 8.06 22.10
N ALA A 173 -4.42 7.11 22.69
CA ALA A 173 -4.24 5.71 22.38
C ALA A 173 -4.64 5.38 20.93
N GLY A 174 -5.78 5.89 20.48
CA GLY A 174 -6.24 5.70 19.12
C GLY A 174 -5.27 6.29 18.09
N HIS A 175 -4.70 7.48 18.36
CA HIS A 175 -3.72 8.10 17.48
C HIS A 175 -2.42 7.28 17.39
N LYS A 176 -1.86 6.84 18.53
CA LYS A 176 -0.65 5.99 18.54
C LYS A 176 -0.88 4.67 17.81
N VAL A 177 -2.04 4.04 17.96
CA VAL A 177 -2.37 2.82 17.22
C VAL A 177 -2.57 3.11 15.72
N ALA A 178 -3.15 4.26 15.34
CA ALA A 178 -3.25 4.65 13.93
C ALA A 178 -1.86 4.82 13.29
N MET A 179 -0.89 5.36 14.03
CA MET A 179 0.52 5.41 13.62
C MET A 179 1.16 4.01 13.55
N GLN A 180 0.88 3.12 14.51
CA GLN A 180 1.32 1.73 14.48
C GLN A 180 0.84 1.02 13.21
N VAL A 181 -0.44 1.15 12.87
CA VAL A 181 -1.02 0.58 11.64
C VAL A 181 -0.29 1.11 10.41
N ALA A 182 0.03 2.41 10.37
CA ALA A 182 0.74 3.01 9.25
C ALA A 182 2.15 2.42 9.09
N ALA A 183 2.88 2.27 10.19
CA ALA A 183 4.28 1.81 10.21
C ALA A 183 4.43 0.29 10.00
N MET A 184 3.62 -0.50 10.71
CA MET A 184 3.81 -1.95 10.85
C MET A 184 2.96 -2.80 9.90
N LYS A 185 2.09 -2.16 9.10
CA LYS A 185 1.35 -2.79 7.99
C LYS A 185 0.68 -4.12 8.36
N PRO A 186 -0.13 -4.18 9.44
CA PRO A 186 -0.77 -5.42 9.85
C PRO A 186 -1.68 -5.97 8.74
N VAL A 187 -1.59 -7.29 8.52
CA VAL A 187 -2.41 -8.04 7.55
C VAL A 187 -3.81 -8.30 8.11
N ALA A 188 -3.93 -8.44 9.43
CA ALA A 188 -5.19 -8.67 10.12
C ALA A 188 -5.21 -8.01 11.50
N LEU A 189 -6.40 -7.93 12.12
CA LEU A 189 -6.54 -7.42 13.47
C LEU A 189 -5.90 -8.39 14.48
N ASP A 190 -6.27 -9.65 14.39
CA ASP A 190 -5.85 -10.76 15.23
C ASP A 190 -5.74 -12.04 14.40
N GLU A 191 -5.22 -13.12 15.01
CA GLU A 191 -5.10 -14.42 14.36
C GLU A 191 -6.45 -14.93 13.82
N ALA A 192 -7.56 -14.69 14.53
CA ALA A 192 -8.89 -15.15 14.12
C ALA A 192 -9.36 -14.47 12.82
N SER A 193 -8.89 -13.25 12.57
CA SER A 193 -9.20 -12.44 11.39
C SER A 193 -8.33 -12.77 10.18
N VAL A 194 -7.27 -13.59 10.33
CA VAL A 194 -6.46 -14.05 9.19
C VAL A 194 -7.23 -15.11 8.40
N PRO A 195 -7.41 -14.98 7.07
CA PRO A 195 -8.08 -15.99 6.26
C PRO A 195 -7.41 -17.36 6.36
N GLN A 196 -8.20 -18.42 6.43
CA GLN A 196 -7.65 -19.78 6.57
C GLN A 196 -6.72 -20.15 5.41
N SER A 197 -7.02 -19.72 4.19
CA SER A 197 -6.14 -19.93 3.03
C SER A 197 -4.75 -19.32 3.20
N VAL A 198 -4.65 -18.15 3.86
CA VAL A 198 -3.38 -17.52 4.18
C VAL A 198 -2.64 -18.33 5.23
N LYS A 199 -3.33 -18.77 6.30
CA LYS A 199 -2.73 -19.62 7.34
C LYS A 199 -2.16 -20.92 6.75
N ASP A 200 -2.92 -21.56 5.86
CA ASP A 200 -2.54 -22.81 5.23
C ASP A 200 -1.31 -22.63 4.32
N GLU A 201 -1.29 -21.57 3.51
CA GLU A 201 -0.14 -21.29 2.64
C GLU A 201 1.10 -20.90 3.46
N GLU A 202 0.98 -20.04 4.47
CA GLU A 202 2.08 -19.69 5.37
C GLU A 202 2.63 -20.92 6.11
N PHE A 203 1.74 -21.82 6.55
CA PHE A 203 2.14 -23.06 7.19
C PHE A 203 2.89 -23.99 6.25
N LYS A 204 2.39 -24.15 5.02
CA LYS A 204 3.03 -24.95 3.96
C LYS A 204 4.41 -24.39 3.61
N VAL A 205 4.52 -23.08 3.40
CA VAL A 205 5.80 -22.39 3.16
C VAL A 205 6.75 -22.60 4.35
N ALA A 206 6.25 -22.50 5.58
CA ALA A 206 7.03 -22.75 6.78
C ALA A 206 7.55 -24.20 6.87
N VAL A 207 6.75 -25.19 6.47
CA VAL A 207 7.15 -26.60 6.40
C VAL A 207 8.27 -26.79 5.38
N GLU A 208 8.09 -26.31 4.14
CA GLU A 208 9.09 -26.49 3.08
C GLU A 208 10.40 -25.78 3.44
N LYS A 209 10.34 -24.53 3.89
CA LYS A 209 11.52 -23.79 4.34
C LYS A 209 12.24 -24.49 5.50
N THR A 210 11.50 -25.14 6.41
CA THR A 210 12.12 -25.91 7.51
C THR A 210 12.84 -27.15 6.99
N LYS A 211 12.27 -27.86 6.02
CA LYS A 211 12.92 -29.02 5.38
C LYS A 211 14.22 -28.59 4.71
N GLU A 212 14.17 -27.56 3.88
CA GLU A 212 15.32 -27.00 3.17
C GLU A 212 16.43 -26.60 4.13
N GLU A 213 16.13 -25.80 5.16
CA GLU A 213 17.13 -25.37 6.14
C GLU A 213 17.76 -26.54 6.93
N MET A 214 17.02 -27.61 7.20
CA MET A 214 17.56 -28.80 7.88
C MET A 214 18.51 -29.59 6.99
N VAL A 215 18.17 -29.72 5.72
CA VAL A 215 19.03 -30.33 4.70
C VAL A 215 20.29 -29.49 4.54
N GLU A 216 20.14 -28.18 4.36
CA GLU A 216 21.24 -27.24 4.20
C GLU A 216 22.18 -27.27 5.42
N LYS A 217 21.65 -27.30 6.65
CA LYS A 217 22.47 -27.41 7.87
C LYS A 217 23.28 -28.70 7.91
N ALA A 218 22.72 -29.84 7.49
CA ALA A 218 23.43 -31.11 7.46
C ALA A 218 24.55 -31.10 6.40
N VAL A 219 24.25 -30.59 5.20
CA VAL A 219 25.23 -30.40 4.13
C VAL A 219 26.36 -29.47 4.57
N ASN A 220 26.03 -28.31 5.14
CA ASN A 220 27.01 -27.34 5.63
C ASN A 220 27.91 -27.93 6.73
N ALA A 221 27.37 -28.77 7.61
CA ALA A 221 28.15 -29.48 8.61
C ALA A 221 29.11 -30.51 7.98
N ALA A 222 28.67 -31.25 6.97
CA ALA A 222 29.49 -32.22 6.25
C ALA A 222 30.61 -31.54 5.43
N LEU A 223 30.31 -30.43 4.75
CA LEU A 223 31.29 -29.61 4.03
C LEU A 223 32.39 -29.10 4.98
N LYS A 224 32.00 -28.52 6.12
CA LYS A 224 32.96 -28.07 7.15
C LYS A 224 33.83 -29.21 7.67
N LYS A 225 33.26 -30.39 7.91
CA LYS A 225 34.00 -31.59 8.32
C LYS A 225 34.99 -32.07 7.25
N ALA A 226 34.67 -31.85 5.97
CA ALA A 226 35.54 -32.12 4.84
C ALA A 226 36.61 -31.03 4.61
N GLY A 227 36.64 -29.97 5.41
CA GLY A 227 37.57 -28.84 5.26
C GLY A 227 37.14 -27.81 4.23
N ILE A 228 35.92 -27.91 3.69
CA ILE A 228 35.38 -27.05 2.64
C ILE A 228 34.54 -25.95 3.30
N ASN A 229 34.81 -24.68 2.93
CA ASN A 229 34.01 -23.55 3.39
C ASN A 229 32.67 -23.52 2.63
N PRO A 230 31.51 -23.66 3.29
CA PRO A 230 30.21 -23.65 2.62
C PRO A 230 29.94 -22.38 1.79
N ALA A 231 30.45 -21.22 2.23
CA ALA A 231 30.28 -19.96 1.51
C ALA A 231 31.07 -19.88 0.19
N HIS A 232 32.00 -20.81 -0.05
CA HIS A 232 32.69 -20.90 -1.35
C HIS A 232 31.94 -21.79 -2.34
N VAL A 233 30.94 -22.53 -1.86
CA VAL A 233 30.27 -23.58 -2.62
C VAL A 233 28.76 -23.53 -2.45
N ASP A 234 28.16 -22.42 -2.05
CA ASP A 234 26.72 -22.25 -1.82
C ASP A 234 25.90 -22.35 -3.12
N SER A 235 26.47 -21.96 -4.27
CA SER A 235 25.84 -22.13 -5.60
C SER A 235 26.82 -22.71 -6.63
N GLU A 236 26.32 -23.24 -7.74
CA GLU A 236 27.18 -23.70 -8.84
C GLU A 236 28.01 -22.54 -9.43
N ASP A 237 27.42 -21.35 -9.57
CA ASP A 237 28.14 -20.16 -10.01
C ASP A 237 29.30 -19.80 -9.07
N HIS A 238 29.10 -19.94 -7.76
CA HIS A 238 30.16 -19.71 -6.78
C HIS A 238 31.24 -20.78 -6.86
N ILE A 239 30.88 -22.06 -7.03
CA ILE A 239 31.85 -23.13 -7.25
C ILE A 239 32.71 -22.80 -8.48
N GLU A 240 32.09 -22.51 -9.63
CA GLU A 240 32.82 -22.18 -10.86
C GLU A 240 33.71 -20.94 -10.72
N SER A 241 33.19 -19.88 -10.11
CA SER A 241 33.92 -18.63 -9.90
C SER A 241 35.13 -18.85 -8.98
N ASN A 242 34.94 -19.57 -7.88
CA ASN A 242 35.99 -19.80 -6.88
C ASN A 242 37.04 -20.79 -7.38
N THR A 243 36.67 -21.77 -8.21
CA THR A 243 37.62 -22.62 -8.92
C THR A 243 38.45 -21.82 -9.93
N LYS A 244 37.82 -20.94 -10.74
CA LYS A 244 38.54 -20.05 -11.68
C LYS A 244 39.52 -19.11 -10.98
N LYS A 245 39.17 -18.63 -9.78
CA LYS A 245 40.03 -17.75 -8.96
C LYS A 245 41.13 -18.50 -8.18
N GLY A 246 41.13 -19.83 -8.20
CA GLY A 246 42.06 -20.66 -7.42
C GLY A 246 41.79 -20.66 -5.92
N TRP A 247 40.60 -20.22 -5.49
CA TRP A 247 40.17 -20.23 -4.08
C TRP A 247 39.55 -21.57 -3.66
N LEU A 248 39.25 -22.44 -4.62
CA LEU A 248 38.71 -23.77 -4.45
C LEU A 248 39.41 -24.71 -5.46
N THR A 249 39.92 -25.84 -4.99
CA THR A 249 40.51 -26.82 -5.91
C THR A 249 39.41 -27.55 -6.70
N GLN A 250 39.73 -28.11 -7.87
CA GLN A 250 38.76 -28.91 -8.62
C GLN A 250 38.31 -30.15 -7.81
N GLU A 251 39.24 -30.75 -7.07
CA GLU A 251 38.94 -31.89 -6.17
C GLU A 251 37.95 -31.49 -5.06
N ASP A 252 38.16 -30.35 -4.41
CA ASP A 252 37.24 -29.84 -3.39
C ASP A 252 35.87 -29.46 -3.97
N ALA A 253 35.84 -28.94 -5.21
CA ALA A 253 34.61 -28.62 -5.91
C ALA A 253 33.78 -29.87 -6.20
N ASP A 254 34.41 -30.93 -6.70
CA ASP A 254 33.73 -32.19 -7.03
C ASP A 254 33.27 -32.89 -5.74
N LYS A 255 34.10 -32.88 -4.70
CA LYS A 255 33.74 -33.39 -3.38
C LYS A 255 32.59 -32.60 -2.75
N ALA A 256 32.56 -31.27 -2.92
CA ALA A 256 31.45 -30.44 -2.43
C ALA A 256 30.13 -30.81 -3.11
N ARG A 257 30.14 -31.04 -4.44
CA ARG A 257 28.95 -31.50 -5.18
C ARG A 257 28.47 -32.86 -4.71
N GLU A 258 29.40 -33.80 -4.51
CA GLU A 258 29.07 -35.13 -4.01
C GLU A 258 28.48 -35.06 -2.60
N ILE A 259 29.07 -34.28 -1.69
CA ILE A 259 28.55 -34.07 -0.33
C ILE A 259 27.15 -33.46 -0.38
N LYS A 260 26.94 -32.40 -1.18
CA LYS A 260 25.64 -31.75 -1.33
C LYS A 260 24.56 -32.73 -1.78
N LYS A 261 24.87 -33.57 -2.77
CA LYS A 261 23.95 -34.57 -3.28
C LYS A 261 23.66 -35.66 -2.25
N THR A 262 24.69 -36.33 -1.78
CA THR A 262 24.57 -37.52 -0.91
C THR A 262 23.98 -37.17 0.46
N VAL A 263 24.59 -36.23 1.17
CA VAL A 263 24.12 -35.78 2.49
C VAL A 263 22.77 -35.09 2.36
N GLY A 264 22.52 -34.40 1.24
CA GLY A 264 21.23 -33.79 0.94
C GLY A 264 20.11 -34.83 0.86
N GLU A 265 20.28 -35.84 0.00
CA GLU A 265 19.32 -36.93 -0.20
C GLU A 265 19.12 -37.74 1.10
N GLU A 266 20.20 -38.13 1.79
CA GLU A 266 20.13 -38.85 3.06
C GLU A 266 19.41 -38.06 4.15
N LYS A 267 19.71 -36.75 4.25
CA LYS A 267 19.06 -35.92 5.27
C LYS A 267 17.58 -35.73 4.95
N ALA A 268 17.24 -35.47 3.69
CA ALA A 268 15.85 -35.31 3.24
C ALA A 268 15.01 -36.55 3.53
N ALA A 269 15.55 -37.76 3.31
CA ALA A 269 14.88 -39.02 3.60
C ALA A 269 14.73 -39.35 5.10
N SER A 270 15.54 -38.72 5.96
CA SER A 270 15.57 -38.96 7.41
C SER A 270 14.98 -37.80 8.24
N LEU A 271 14.28 -36.87 7.58
CA LEU A 271 13.64 -35.76 8.28
C LEU A 271 12.52 -36.26 9.20
N ASN A 272 12.49 -35.74 10.42
CA ASN A 272 11.44 -36.03 11.38
C ASN A 272 10.24 -35.11 11.12
N GLU A 273 9.15 -35.67 10.60
CA GLU A 273 7.94 -34.92 10.28
C GLU A 273 7.36 -34.18 11.48
N GLN A 274 7.25 -34.82 12.65
CA GLN A 274 6.69 -34.19 13.84
C GLN A 274 7.50 -32.96 14.29
N MET A 275 8.83 -33.04 14.21
CA MET A 275 9.72 -31.92 14.51
C MET A 275 9.51 -30.77 13.51
N ILE A 276 9.40 -31.08 12.21
CA ILE A 276 9.13 -30.07 11.17
C ILE A 276 7.80 -29.38 11.44
N GLN A 277 6.74 -30.15 11.72
CA GLN A 277 5.42 -29.61 12.03
C GLN A 277 5.46 -28.68 13.25
N ASN A 278 6.19 -29.04 14.30
CA ASN A 278 6.34 -28.20 15.48
C ASN A 278 7.10 -26.88 15.19
N ILE A 279 8.15 -26.94 14.36
CA ILE A 279 8.91 -25.74 13.95
C ILE A 279 8.05 -24.85 13.04
N ALA A 280 7.31 -25.44 12.10
CA ALA A 280 6.39 -24.72 11.23
C ALA A 280 5.30 -24.00 12.04
N LYS A 281 4.74 -24.65 13.07
CA LYS A 281 3.81 -23.99 14.02
C LYS A 281 4.47 -22.81 14.72
N GLY A 282 5.72 -22.94 15.14
CA GLY A 282 6.49 -21.83 15.73
C GLY A 282 6.68 -20.66 14.76
N ARG A 283 6.93 -20.93 13.47
CA ARG A 283 7.03 -19.91 12.42
C ARG A 283 5.69 -19.24 12.16
N LEU A 284 4.60 -20.00 12.11
CA LEU A 284 3.26 -19.46 11.96
C LEU A 284 2.87 -18.56 13.15
N ASN A 285 3.21 -18.96 14.37
CA ASN A 285 3.01 -18.11 15.54
C ASN A 285 3.82 -16.80 15.47
N LYS A 286 5.04 -16.86 14.92
CA LYS A 286 5.83 -15.65 14.65
C LYS A 286 5.16 -14.78 13.58
N PHE A 287 4.64 -15.38 12.52
CA PHE A 287 3.87 -14.66 11.50
C PHE A 287 2.70 -13.90 12.14
N PHE A 288 1.94 -14.50 13.06
CA PHE A 288 0.88 -13.77 13.76
C PHE A 288 1.41 -12.60 14.59
N LYS A 289 2.50 -12.79 15.35
CA LYS A 289 3.14 -11.70 16.10
C LYS A 289 3.60 -10.54 15.21
N ASP A 290 4.07 -10.83 14.01
CA ASP A 290 4.60 -9.80 13.11
C ASP A 290 3.47 -9.13 12.29
N ASN A 291 2.35 -9.83 12.02
CA ASN A 291 1.34 -9.41 11.04
C ASN A 291 -0.06 -9.17 11.60
N CYS A 292 -0.36 -9.56 12.83
CA CYS A 292 -1.65 -9.28 13.49
C CYS A 292 -1.50 -8.06 14.40
N LEU A 293 -2.31 -7.02 14.16
CA LEU A 293 -2.18 -5.72 14.82
C LEU A 293 -2.11 -5.83 16.35
N VAL A 294 -2.95 -6.66 16.98
CA VAL A 294 -2.96 -6.79 18.46
C VAL A 294 -1.73 -7.52 19.02
N ASP A 295 -1.05 -8.31 18.19
CA ASP A 295 0.10 -9.14 18.57
C ASP A 295 1.45 -8.48 18.24
N GLN A 296 1.45 -7.47 17.37
CA GLN A 296 2.62 -6.69 17.01
C GLN A 296 3.28 -6.02 18.21
N GLU A 297 4.62 -6.02 18.22
CA GLU A 297 5.41 -5.21 19.15
C GLU A 297 5.06 -3.74 18.96
N PHE A 298 4.66 -3.09 20.05
CA PHE A 298 4.21 -1.72 20.01
C PHE A 298 5.39 -0.76 19.86
N GLN A 299 5.37 0.10 18.83
CA GLN A 299 6.50 0.95 18.49
C GLN A 299 6.62 2.21 19.37
N PHE A 300 5.68 2.46 20.27
CA PHE A 300 5.59 3.70 21.06
C PHE A 300 5.54 3.46 22.57
N SER A 301 5.93 2.28 23.06
CA SER A 301 6.21 2.05 24.47
C SER A 301 7.62 2.54 24.80
N GLU A 302 7.78 3.21 25.95
CA GLU A 302 9.07 3.84 26.31
C GLU A 302 10.13 2.82 26.75
N ASP A 303 9.76 1.66 27.32
CA ASP A 303 10.74 0.70 27.86
C ASP A 303 10.34 -0.80 27.78
N ASP A 304 9.12 -1.12 27.37
CA ASP A 304 8.59 -2.49 27.39
C ASP A 304 8.32 -3.04 25.99
N LYS A 305 8.87 -4.23 25.69
CA LYS A 305 8.59 -5.01 24.47
C LYS A 305 7.25 -5.73 24.57
N ILE A 306 6.19 -4.95 24.77
CA ILE A 306 4.82 -5.44 24.87
C ILE A 306 4.10 -5.33 23.54
N SER A 307 3.07 -6.15 23.36
CA SER A 307 2.24 -6.04 22.16
C SER A 307 1.32 -4.82 22.21
N VAL A 308 0.78 -4.42 21.05
CA VAL A 308 -0.28 -3.39 20.96
C VAL A 308 -1.45 -3.72 21.89
N GLY A 309 -1.91 -4.98 21.90
CA GLY A 309 -3.01 -5.42 22.75
C GLY A 309 -2.70 -5.37 24.24
N GLU A 310 -1.47 -5.71 24.63
CA GLU A 310 -1.01 -5.58 26.02
C GLU A 310 -0.90 -4.13 26.45
N TRP A 311 -0.34 -3.27 25.60
CA TRP A 311 -0.25 -1.84 25.85
C TRP A 311 -1.63 -1.20 26.02
N LEU A 312 -2.57 -1.51 25.14
CA LEU A 312 -3.95 -1.00 25.22
C LEU A 312 -4.67 -1.43 26.51
N LYS A 313 -4.40 -2.63 27.02
CA LYS A 313 -4.92 -3.06 28.33
C LYS A 313 -4.44 -2.15 29.46
N GLN A 314 -3.19 -1.71 29.41
CA GLN A 314 -2.62 -0.78 30.39
C GLN A 314 -3.22 0.64 30.25
N GLN A 315 -3.79 0.99 29.09
CA GLN A 315 -4.47 2.27 28.84
C GLN A 315 -5.95 2.29 29.24
N GLY A 316 -6.38 1.38 30.12
CA GLY A 316 -7.76 1.29 30.63
C GLY A 316 -8.60 0.18 30.00
N ASP A 317 -8.01 -1.00 29.77
CA ASP A 317 -8.65 -2.16 29.13
C ASP A 317 -9.24 -1.86 27.73
N LEU A 318 -8.51 -1.03 26.98
CA LEU A 318 -8.89 -0.68 25.61
C LEU A 318 -8.66 -1.87 24.67
N LYS A 319 -9.49 -1.94 23.62
CA LYS A 319 -9.42 -2.95 22.56
C LYS A 319 -9.68 -2.27 21.23
N ILE A 320 -9.01 -2.75 20.19
CA ILE A 320 -9.29 -2.33 18.82
C ILE A 320 -10.52 -3.11 18.34
N VAL A 321 -11.51 -2.37 17.85
CA VAL A 321 -12.73 -2.92 17.25
C VAL A 321 -12.53 -3.12 15.75
N ALA A 322 -11.94 -2.13 15.09
CA ALA A 322 -11.68 -2.18 13.66
C ALA A 322 -10.54 -1.22 13.30
N TYR A 323 -9.88 -1.48 12.17
CA TYR A 323 -8.95 -0.54 11.57
C TYR A 323 -9.05 -0.56 10.05
N LYS A 324 -8.58 0.51 9.42
CA LYS A 324 -8.42 0.64 7.97
C LYS A 324 -7.06 1.27 7.67
N ARG A 325 -6.41 0.79 6.62
CA ARG A 325 -5.16 1.33 6.10
C ARG A 325 -5.28 1.42 4.58
N PHE A 326 -4.85 2.53 4.01
CA PHE A 326 -4.76 2.69 2.57
C PHE A 326 -3.47 3.41 2.21
N THR A 327 -2.73 2.85 1.25
CA THR A 327 -1.48 3.39 0.75
C THR A 327 -1.54 3.50 -0.76
N LEU A 328 -0.89 4.51 -1.32
CA LEU A 328 -0.69 4.63 -2.76
C LEU A 328 0.53 3.84 -3.26
N ALA A 329 1.41 3.43 -2.36
CA ALA A 329 2.54 2.57 -2.71
C ALA A 329 2.04 1.20 -3.15
N ALA A 330 2.67 0.64 -4.18
CA ALA A 330 2.53 -0.79 -4.47
C ALA A 330 3.15 -1.57 -3.30
N GLU A 331 2.32 -2.32 -2.57
CA GLU A 331 2.70 -3.16 -1.43
C GLU A 331 2.20 -4.59 -1.63
#